data_AF-A0A8H6XF61-F1
#
_entry.id   AF-A0A8H6XF61-F1
#
_cell.length_a   1.000
_cell.length_b   1.000
_cell.length_c   1.000
_cell.angle_alpha   90.00
_cell.angle_beta   90.00
_cell.angle_gamma   90.00
#
_symmetry.space_group_name_H-M   'P 1'
#
loop_
_entity.id
_entity.type
_entity.pdbx_description
1 polymer ?
#
loop_
_entity_poly.entity_id
_entity_poly.type
_entity_poly.pdbx_seq_one_letter_code
_entity_poly.pdbx_strand_id
1 'polypeptide(L)'
;MDNADEFSASDSASTCSEPHTPMSASSVDRGSPSTGRYQPYDRANGKRRKTTLGPKTSRKIWSHAFEKTLFNVTELTTLGVTQRRPIYVASLEAHIDRLHSQLRELGMQFFPVTSEELGSAHLKGLHATACKGMVSSLHHDIMQAHGRLLELQRANERLEANLYAERQ
;
A
#
# COMPACT_ATOMS: atom_id res chain seq x y z
N MET A 1 35.81 53.60 -34.23
CA MET A 1 34.60 53.45 -33.40
C MET A 1 34.77 52.16 -32.65
N ASP A 2 35.23 52.34 -31.43
CA ASP A 2 35.45 51.36 -30.38
C ASP A 2 34.14 50.68 -29.99
N ASN A 3 34.19 49.38 -29.72
CA ASN A 3 33.71 48.87 -28.44
C ASN A 3 34.17 47.43 -28.20
N ALA A 4 34.74 47.29 -27.00
CA ALA A 4 35.12 46.06 -26.33
C ALA A 4 33.89 45.44 -25.63
N ASP A 5 33.98 44.13 -25.39
CA ASP A 5 33.32 43.30 -24.35
C ASP A 5 33.70 41.86 -24.76
N GLU A 6 34.78 41.22 -24.33
CA GLU A 6 35.25 40.91 -22.97
C GLU A 6 34.18 40.26 -22.09
N PHE A 7 34.00 38.95 -22.25
CA PHE A 7 33.49 38.10 -21.15
C PHE A 7 34.38 36.87 -21.00
N SER A 8 35.16 36.90 -19.92
CA SER A 8 35.97 35.80 -19.39
C SER A 8 35.10 34.61 -19.00
N ALA A 9 35.43 33.43 -19.50
CA ALA A 9 35.07 32.16 -18.87
C ALA A 9 36.38 31.43 -18.54
N SER A 10 36.74 31.45 -17.26
CA SER A 10 37.89 30.75 -16.73
C SER A 10 37.63 29.24 -16.69
N ASP A 11 38.55 28.53 -17.33
CA ASP A 11 38.83 27.10 -17.16
C ASP A 11 39.18 26.76 -15.71
N SER A 12 38.68 25.63 -15.24
CA SER A 12 39.31 24.85 -14.16
C SER A 12 38.86 23.40 -14.28
N ALA A 13 39.60 22.66 -15.10
CA ALA A 13 39.63 21.21 -15.11
C ALA A 13 40.05 20.67 -13.73
N SER A 14 39.33 19.64 -13.25
CA SER A 14 39.87 18.73 -12.24
C SER A 14 39.60 17.30 -12.70
N THR A 15 40.70 16.64 -13.05
CA THR A 15 40.78 15.32 -13.65
C THR A 15 40.67 14.21 -12.62
N CYS A 16 39.89 13.19 -12.99
CA CYS A 16 40.14 11.74 -12.88
C CYS A 16 40.64 11.15 -11.55
N SER A 17 39.86 10.21 -11.02
CA SER A 17 40.32 8.83 -10.76
C SER A 17 39.12 7.90 -10.48
N GLU A 18 38.75 7.08 -11.47
CA GLU A 18 38.25 5.72 -11.24
C GLU A 18 39.45 4.76 -11.16
N PRO A 19 39.31 3.63 -10.48
CA PRO A 19 39.43 2.39 -11.23
C PRO A 19 38.36 1.35 -10.89
N HIS A 20 37.96 0.66 -11.94
CA HIS A 20 37.00 -0.44 -11.98
C HIS A 20 37.69 -1.81 -11.80
N THR A 21 36.84 -2.85 -11.73
CA THR A 21 37.05 -4.31 -11.94
C THR A 21 37.19 -5.23 -10.70
N PRO A 22 36.85 -6.53 -10.80
CA PRO A 22 35.69 -7.15 -11.46
C PRO A 22 35.04 -8.28 -10.61
N MET A 23 34.05 -8.92 -11.23
CA MET A 23 33.20 -10.02 -10.78
C MET A 23 33.87 -11.23 -10.10
N SER A 24 33.12 -11.88 -9.21
CA SER A 24 33.18 -13.34 -9.05
C SER A 24 31.79 -13.90 -8.79
N ALA A 25 31.27 -14.57 -9.82
CA ALA A 25 30.19 -15.53 -9.71
C ALA A 25 30.77 -16.83 -9.17
N SER A 26 30.17 -17.39 -8.12
CA SER A 26 30.28 -18.80 -7.79
C SER A 26 28.88 -19.39 -7.69
N SER A 27 28.44 -19.91 -8.84
CA SER A 27 27.44 -20.96 -8.90
C SER A 27 28.12 -22.27 -8.46
N VAL A 28 27.61 -22.89 -7.40
CA VAL A 28 27.78 -24.33 -7.15
C VAL A 28 26.45 -24.87 -6.66
N ASP A 29 25.74 -25.48 -7.60
CA ASP A 29 24.67 -26.43 -7.39
C ASP A 29 25.28 -27.80 -7.01
N ARG A 30 24.79 -28.42 -5.92
CA ARG A 30 24.49 -29.87 -5.76
C ARG A 30 24.42 -30.33 -4.29
N GLY A 31 23.21 -30.70 -3.88
CA GLY A 31 22.88 -32.00 -3.26
C GLY A 31 23.51 -32.43 -1.91
N SER A 32 22.68 -32.36 -0.84
CA SER A 32 22.54 -33.30 0.30
C SER A 32 23.73 -33.59 1.25
N PRO A 33 23.51 -34.18 2.45
CA PRO A 33 22.37 -34.13 3.38
C PRO A 33 22.80 -33.75 4.83
N SER A 34 21.82 -33.49 5.70
CA SER A 34 21.89 -33.77 7.15
C SER A 34 23.02 -33.15 7.99
N THR A 35 22.68 -32.13 8.78
CA THR A 35 22.89 -32.15 10.24
C THR A 35 21.91 -31.17 10.85
N GLY A 36 20.68 -31.66 11.06
CA GLY A 36 19.70 -30.96 11.87
C GLY A 36 20.28 -30.72 13.26
N ARG A 37 20.52 -29.45 13.59
CA ARG A 37 20.72 -29.02 14.97
C ARG A 37 19.40 -29.30 15.71
N TYR A 38 19.34 -30.46 16.36
CA TYR A 38 18.31 -30.81 17.32
C TYR A 38 18.31 -29.77 18.45
N GLN A 39 17.23 -28.99 18.58
CA GLN A 39 16.99 -28.14 19.75
C GLN A 39 16.36 -29.03 20.86
N PRO A 40 16.99 -29.19 22.04
CA PRO A 40 16.60 -30.17 23.07
C PRO A 40 15.28 -29.94 23.82
N TYR A 41 14.36 -29.10 23.32
CA TYR A 41 13.05 -28.85 23.94
C TYR A 41 11.86 -29.21 23.03
N ASP A 42 12.11 -29.78 21.85
CA ASP A 42 11.06 -30.31 20.98
C ASP A 42 10.58 -31.70 21.41
N ARG A 43 10.01 -31.80 22.61
CA ARG A 43 9.25 -32.99 23.01
C ARG A 43 8.25 -32.75 24.14
N ALA A 44 7.07 -32.22 23.80
CA ALA A 44 5.80 -32.68 24.38
C ALA A 44 4.63 -31.95 23.73
N ASN A 45 4.23 -32.35 22.53
CA ASN A 45 2.82 -32.28 22.14
C ASN A 45 2.49 -33.40 21.17
N GLY A 46 1.58 -34.26 21.61
CA GLY A 46 1.33 -35.58 21.07
C GLY A 46 0.98 -35.60 19.58
N LYS A 47 1.40 -36.70 18.94
CA LYS A 47 0.85 -37.21 17.68
C LYS A 47 -0.68 -37.29 17.81
N ARG A 48 -1.40 -36.23 17.45
CA ARG A 48 -2.84 -36.29 17.20
C ARG A 48 -3.01 -37.02 15.89
N ARG A 49 -3.59 -38.23 15.98
CA ARG A 49 -4.06 -39.02 14.85
C ARG A 49 -4.85 -38.09 13.93
N LYS A 50 -4.51 -38.09 12.64
CA LYS A 50 -5.28 -37.42 11.58
C LYS A 50 -6.64 -38.12 11.49
N THR A 51 -7.57 -37.73 12.37
CA THR A 51 -8.99 -38.02 12.20
C THR A 51 -9.47 -37.09 11.09
N THR A 52 -9.77 -37.69 9.94
CA THR A 52 -10.78 -37.18 9.02
C THR A 52 -11.97 -36.64 9.84
N LEU A 53 -12.52 -35.47 9.46
CA LEU A 53 -13.67 -34.78 10.10
C LEU A 53 -13.32 -33.76 11.21
N GLY A 54 -12.36 -32.86 10.97
CA GLY A 54 -12.50 -31.48 11.50
C GLY A 54 -13.49 -30.71 10.62
N PRO A 55 -14.22 -29.69 11.11
CA PRO A 55 -15.07 -28.88 10.26
C PRO A 55 -14.14 -28.22 9.25
N LYS A 56 -14.10 -28.74 8.02
CA LYS A 56 -13.58 -28.03 6.86
C LYS A 56 -14.29 -26.70 6.93
N THR A 57 -13.54 -25.64 7.29
CA THR A 57 -14.03 -24.27 7.24
C THR A 57 -14.66 -24.10 5.86
N SER A 58 -15.99 -24.19 5.83
CA SER A 58 -16.72 -24.10 4.59
C SER A 58 -16.49 -22.68 4.15
N ARG A 59 -15.79 -22.50 3.03
CA ARG A 59 -15.53 -21.17 2.50
C ARG A 59 -16.87 -20.47 2.42
N LYS A 60 -16.98 -19.33 3.10
CA LYS A 60 -18.18 -18.50 3.14
C LYS A 60 -18.72 -18.37 1.72
N ILE A 61 -19.98 -18.74 1.52
CA ILE A 61 -20.62 -18.74 0.22
C ILE A 61 -20.42 -17.35 -0.39
N TRP A 62 -19.93 -17.34 -1.62
CA TRP A 62 -19.78 -16.13 -2.41
C TRP A 62 -21.18 -15.58 -2.65
N SER A 63 -21.53 -14.54 -1.89
CA SER A 63 -22.84 -13.90 -1.89
C SER A 63 -22.61 -12.40 -1.96
N HIS A 64 -22.51 -11.85 -3.17
CA HIS A 64 -22.45 -10.41 -3.36
C HIS A 64 -23.82 -9.80 -3.65
N ALA A 65 -24.01 -8.56 -3.20
CA ALA A 65 -25.28 -7.86 -3.29
C ALA A 65 -25.78 -7.68 -4.74
N PHE A 66 -24.87 -7.43 -5.68
CA PHE A 66 -25.20 -7.17 -7.09
C PHE A 66 -25.16 -8.40 -7.99
N GLU A 67 -24.90 -9.59 -7.46
CA GLU A 67 -24.92 -10.81 -8.29
C GLU A 67 -26.29 -11.05 -8.93
N LYS A 68 -27.38 -10.72 -8.21
CA LYS A 68 -28.76 -10.92 -8.70
C LYS A 68 -29.16 -9.97 -9.81
N THR A 69 -28.47 -8.83 -9.95
CA THR A 69 -28.72 -7.86 -11.02
C THR A 69 -27.84 -8.10 -12.24
N LEU A 70 -26.69 -8.75 -12.04
CA LEU A 70 -25.69 -9.01 -13.08
C LEU A 70 -25.86 -10.38 -13.74
N PHE A 71 -26.29 -11.38 -12.97
CA PHE A 71 -26.46 -12.75 -13.45
C PHE A 71 -27.91 -13.17 -13.38
N ASN A 72 -28.35 -13.87 -14.42
CA ASN A 72 -29.64 -14.57 -14.40
C ASN A 72 -29.57 -15.78 -13.45
N VAL A 73 -30.73 -16.24 -12.98
CA VAL A 73 -30.85 -17.40 -12.08
C VAL A 73 -30.18 -18.65 -12.70
N THR A 74 -30.32 -18.83 -14.01
CA THR A 74 -29.68 -19.92 -14.75
C THR A 74 -28.15 -19.84 -14.71
N GLU A 75 -27.58 -18.64 -14.86
CA GLU A 75 -26.14 -18.38 -14.82
C GLU A 75 -25.57 -18.56 -13.42
N LEU A 76 -26.31 -18.18 -12.38
CA LEU A 76 -25.95 -18.40 -10.98
C LEU A 76 -25.85 -19.89 -10.62
N THR A 77 -26.70 -20.72 -11.22
CA THR A 77 -26.69 -22.18 -11.02
C THR A 77 -25.63 -22.90 -11.85
N THR A 78 -25.30 -22.39 -13.03
CA THR A 78 -24.42 -23.07 -14.00
C THR A 78 -22.97 -22.62 -13.91
N LEU A 79 -22.71 -21.32 -13.75
CA LEU A 79 -21.36 -20.78 -13.66
C LEU A 79 -20.82 -20.95 -12.25
N GLY A 80 -19.64 -21.55 -12.11
CA GLY A 80 -18.97 -21.65 -10.81
C GLY A 80 -18.42 -20.31 -10.30
N VAL A 81 -18.19 -20.21 -8.99
CA VAL A 81 -17.63 -19.00 -8.33
C VAL A 81 -16.37 -18.47 -9.02
N THR A 82 -15.49 -19.35 -9.51
CA THR A 82 -14.25 -18.98 -10.20
C THR A 82 -14.48 -18.19 -11.49
N GLN A 83 -15.58 -18.48 -12.21
CA GLN A 83 -15.94 -17.79 -13.45
C GLN A 83 -16.77 -16.54 -13.20
N ARG A 84 -17.66 -16.58 -12.19
CA ARG A 84 -18.52 -15.45 -11.86
C ARG A 84 -17.74 -14.28 -11.23
N ARG A 85 -16.69 -14.56 -10.45
CA ARG A 85 -15.87 -13.55 -9.78
C ARG A 85 -15.25 -12.52 -10.74
N PRO A 86 -14.51 -12.92 -11.79
CA PRO A 86 -13.95 -11.99 -12.75
C PRO A 86 -15.02 -11.10 -13.41
N ILE A 87 -16.14 -11.70 -13.83
CA ILE A 87 -17.22 -10.98 -14.51
C ILE A 87 -17.84 -9.95 -13.57
N TYR A 88 -18.11 -10.33 -12.31
CA TYR A 88 -18.62 -9.43 -11.29
C TYR A 88 -17.67 -8.24 -11.06
N VAL A 89 -16.38 -8.51 -10.88
CA VAL A 89 -15.37 -7.45 -10.68
C VAL A 89 -15.29 -6.53 -11.89
N ALA A 90 -15.19 -7.08 -13.10
CA ALA A 90 -15.14 -6.29 -14.34
C ALA A 90 -16.40 -5.43 -14.53
N SER A 91 -17.57 -5.94 -14.17
CA SER A 91 -18.82 -5.17 -14.24
C SER A 91 -18.86 -4.01 -13.24
N LEU A 92 -18.34 -4.21 -12.02
CA LEU A 92 -18.22 -3.14 -11.03
C LEU A 92 -17.20 -2.10 -11.47
N GLU A 93 -16.05 -2.51 -11.99
CA GLU A 93 -15.03 -1.62 -12.54
C GLU A 93 -15.60 -0.76 -13.67
N ALA A 94 -16.31 -1.37 -14.63
CA ALA A 94 -16.97 -0.65 -15.70
C ALA A 94 -18.05 0.34 -15.19
N HIS A 95 -18.78 -0.02 -14.14
CA HIS A 95 -19.77 0.89 -13.54
C HIS A 95 -19.09 2.08 -12.83
N ILE A 96 -18.01 1.83 -12.10
CA ILE A 96 -17.18 2.87 -11.48
C ILE A 96 -16.61 3.81 -12.56
N ASP A 97 -16.11 3.28 -13.66
CA ASP A 97 -15.60 4.07 -14.78
C ASP A 97 -16.68 4.94 -15.44
N ARG A 98 -17.91 4.42 -15.52
CA ARG A 98 -19.08 5.20 -15.97
C ARG A 98 -19.39 6.33 -14.99
N LEU A 99 -19.43 6.07 -13.69
CA LEU A 99 -19.66 7.10 -12.67
C LEU A 99 -18.58 8.18 -12.71
N HIS A 100 -17.31 7.79 -12.86
CA HIS A 100 -16.21 8.74 -13.04
C HIS A 100 -16.40 9.60 -14.29
N SER A 101 -16.90 9.01 -15.39
CA SER A 101 -17.19 9.76 -16.61
C SER A 101 -18.33 10.76 -16.42
N GLN A 102 -19.42 10.34 -15.76
CA GLN A 102 -20.54 11.22 -15.44
C GLN A 102 -20.13 12.39 -14.52
N LEU A 103 -19.30 12.13 -13.51
CA LEU A 103 -18.78 13.17 -12.62
C LEU A 103 -17.90 14.19 -13.37
N ARG A 104 -17.09 13.72 -14.33
CA ARG A 104 -16.30 14.60 -15.21
C ARG A 104 -17.20 15.48 -16.09
N GLU A 105 -18.25 14.91 -16.66
CA GLU A 105 -19.23 15.64 -17.49
C GLU A 105 -19.97 16.73 -16.71
N LEU A 106 -20.29 16.45 -15.43
CA LEU A 106 -20.92 17.41 -14.52
C LEU A 106 -19.98 18.53 -14.05
N GLY A 107 -18.74 18.58 -14.55
CA GLY A 107 -17.77 19.60 -14.17
C GLY A 107 -17.27 19.46 -12.73
N MET A 108 -17.54 18.33 -12.06
CA MET A 108 -17.07 18.04 -10.71
C MET A 108 -15.61 17.58 -10.73
N GLN A 109 -14.73 18.38 -11.32
CA GLN A 109 -13.28 18.19 -11.30
C GLN A 109 -12.65 18.50 -9.92
N PHE A 110 -13.45 18.69 -8.88
CA PHE A 110 -13.02 18.92 -7.50
C PHE A 110 -12.53 17.64 -6.80
N PHE A 111 -11.79 16.79 -7.49
CA PHE A 111 -10.94 15.83 -6.81
C PHE A 111 -9.67 16.59 -6.40
N PRO A 112 -9.18 16.43 -5.15
CA PRO A 112 -7.98 17.14 -4.70
C PRO A 112 -6.72 16.76 -5.50
N VAL A 113 -6.80 15.73 -6.34
CA VAL A 113 -5.75 15.28 -7.25
C VAL A 113 -6.39 15.00 -8.60
N THR A 114 -5.88 15.63 -9.65
CA THR A 114 -6.34 15.38 -11.03
C THR A 114 -5.90 14.00 -11.52
N SER A 115 -6.60 13.44 -12.50
CA SER A 115 -6.21 12.12 -13.07
C SER A 115 -4.82 12.14 -13.71
N GLU A 116 -4.38 13.31 -14.17
CA GLU A 116 -3.04 13.52 -14.72
C GLU A 116 -1.99 13.48 -13.62
N GLU A 117 -2.24 14.16 -12.49
CA GLU A 117 -1.39 14.08 -11.30
C GLU A 117 -1.33 12.67 -10.70
N LEU A 118 -2.44 11.91 -10.74
CA LEU A 118 -2.44 10.53 -10.25
C LEU A 118 -1.59 9.60 -11.14
N GLY A 119 -1.55 9.88 -12.44
CA GLY A 119 -0.68 9.19 -13.40
C GLY A 119 0.78 9.59 -13.26
N SER A 120 1.07 10.88 -13.05
CA SER A 120 2.43 11.42 -12.93
C SER A 120 3.06 11.14 -11.55
N ALA A 121 2.26 11.05 -10.49
CA ALA A 121 2.71 10.68 -9.14
C ALA A 121 3.11 9.19 -9.01
N HIS A 122 3.11 8.42 -10.10
CA HIS A 122 3.48 7.00 -10.11
C HIS A 122 2.66 6.14 -9.12
N LEU A 123 1.44 6.59 -8.81
CA LEU A 123 0.51 5.90 -7.90
C LEU A 123 -0.29 4.82 -8.64
N LYS A 124 -0.40 4.94 -9.96
CA LYS A 124 -1.07 3.94 -10.81
C LYS A 124 -0.23 2.67 -10.88
N GLY A 125 -0.81 1.56 -10.42
CA GLY A 125 -0.14 0.24 -10.42
C GLY A 125 0.67 -0.07 -9.15
N LEU A 126 0.57 0.77 -8.12
CA LEU A 126 1.20 0.48 -6.83
C LEU A 126 0.67 -0.82 -6.22
N HIS A 127 1.57 -1.69 -5.77
CA HIS A 127 1.19 -3.00 -5.22
C HIS A 127 0.39 -2.84 -3.92
N ALA A 128 -0.66 -3.65 -3.77
CA ALA A 128 -1.59 -3.53 -2.65
C ALA A 128 -0.91 -3.63 -1.25
N THR A 129 0.20 -4.37 -1.13
CA THR A 129 0.94 -4.43 0.16
C THR A 129 1.69 -3.13 0.45
N ALA A 130 2.23 -2.46 -0.57
CA ALA A 130 2.88 -1.16 -0.40
C ALA A 130 1.85 -0.09 -0.02
N CYS A 131 0.69 -0.07 -0.70
CA CYS A 131 -0.43 0.80 -0.33
C CYS A 131 -0.83 0.63 1.14
N LYS A 132 -0.99 -0.62 1.60
CA LYS A 132 -1.34 -0.91 3.00
C LYS A 132 -0.27 -0.44 3.98
N GLY A 133 1.01 -0.61 3.66
CA GLY A 133 2.11 -0.12 4.48
C GLY A 133 2.06 1.40 4.63
N MET A 134 1.92 2.13 3.52
CA MET A 134 1.85 3.60 3.54
C MET A 134 0.64 4.10 4.32
N VAL A 135 -0.54 3.51 4.11
CA VAL A 135 -1.77 3.89 4.83
C VAL A 135 -1.63 3.59 6.33
N SER A 136 -0.99 2.49 6.70
CA SER A 136 -0.75 2.15 8.10
C SER A 136 0.19 3.15 8.78
N SER A 137 1.28 3.55 8.10
CA SER A 137 2.20 4.57 8.62
C SER A 137 1.49 5.91 8.77
N LEU A 138 0.75 6.34 7.75
CA LEU A 138 0.00 7.59 7.80
C LEU A 138 -1.05 7.59 8.91
N HIS A 139 -1.76 6.48 9.12
CA HIS A 139 -2.69 6.35 10.23
C HIS A 139 -1.98 6.47 11.58
N HIS A 140 -0.81 5.83 11.73
CA HIS A 140 0.00 5.93 12.94
C HIS A 140 0.43 7.37 13.22
N ASP A 141 0.87 8.10 12.19
CA ASP A 141 1.29 9.50 12.31
C ASP A 141 0.12 10.41 12.74
N ILE A 142 -1.07 10.20 12.17
CA ILE A 142 -2.28 10.93 12.58
C ILE A 142 -2.60 10.67 14.06
N MET A 143 -2.52 9.42 14.51
CA MET A 143 -2.78 9.08 15.91
C MET A 143 -1.76 9.72 16.86
N GLN A 144 -0.48 9.76 16.48
CA GLN A 144 0.54 10.47 17.25
C GLN A 144 0.25 11.98 17.31
N ALA A 145 -0.09 12.60 16.19
CA ALA A 145 -0.40 14.03 16.12
C ALA A 145 -1.63 14.38 16.98
N HIS A 146 -2.67 13.55 16.94
CA HIS A 146 -3.86 13.73 17.75
C HIS A 146 -3.56 13.63 19.26
N GLY A 147 -2.70 12.69 19.67
CA GLY A 147 -2.24 12.58 21.05
C GLY A 147 -1.54 13.85 21.54
N ARG A 148 -0.60 14.37 20.75
CA ARG A 148 0.12 15.62 21.07
C ARG A 148 -0.81 16.83 21.14
N LEU A 149 -1.80 16.91 20.23
CA LEU A 149 -2.77 17.99 20.22
C LEU A 149 -3.59 18.01 21.52
N LEU A 150 -4.05 16.85 21.99
CA LEU A 150 -4.78 16.74 23.25
C LEU A 150 -3.91 17.10 24.46
N GLU A 151 -2.64 16.72 24.47
CA GLU A 151 -1.70 17.12 25.53
C GLU A 151 -1.49 18.63 25.57
N LEU A 152 -1.32 19.26 24.41
CA LEU A 152 -1.20 20.71 24.30
C LEU A 152 -2.47 21.43 24.73
N GLN A 153 -3.65 20.93 24.36
CA GLN A 153 -4.93 21.48 24.81
C GLN A 153 -5.04 21.44 26.33
N ARG A 154 -4.76 20.31 26.96
CA ARG A 154 -4.77 20.18 28.43
C ARG A 154 -3.74 21.09 29.10
N ALA A 155 -2.56 21.26 28.49
CA ALA A 155 -1.54 22.17 29.02
C ALA A 155 -2.00 23.64 28.94
N ASN A 156 -2.62 24.03 27.83
CA ASN A 156 -3.19 25.37 27.67
C ASN A 156 -4.32 25.64 28.68
N GLU A 157 -5.24 24.71 28.86
CA GLU A 157 -6.32 24.83 29.86
C GLU A 157 -5.76 25.05 31.28
N ARG A 158 -4.70 24.31 31.64
CA ARG A 158 -4.01 24.50 32.94
C ARG A 158 -3.35 25.87 33.07
N LEU A 159 -2.70 26.33 32.00
CA LEU A 159 -2.07 27.65 31.98
C LEU A 159 -3.10 28.77 32.10
N GLU A 160 -4.21 28.67 31.36
CA GLU A 160 -5.31 29.62 31.45
C GLU A 160 -5.88 29.66 32.87
N ALA A 161 -6.14 28.49 33.48
CA ALA A 161 -6.62 28.42 34.87
C ALA A 161 -5.66 29.11 35.86
N ASN A 162 -4.35 28.90 35.72
CA ASN A 162 -3.34 29.54 36.58
C ASN A 162 -3.31 31.07 36.39
N LEU A 163 -3.39 31.54 35.14
CA LEU A 163 -3.42 32.98 34.84
C LEU A 163 -4.68 33.66 35.38
N TYR A 164 -5.83 32.97 35.37
CA TYR A 164 -7.05 33.47 35.99
C TYR A 164 -6.94 33.51 37.52
N ALA A 165 -6.25 32.54 38.14
CA ALA A 165 -6.03 32.50 39.57
C ALA A 165 -5.05 33.59 40.06
N GLU A 166 -3.98 33.89 39.33
CA GLU A 166 -3.01 34.94 39.68
C GLU A 166 -3.56 36.37 39.56
N ARG A 167 -4.67 36.56 38.84
CA ARG A 167 -5.33 37.87 38.69
C ARG A 167 -6.33 38.20 39.80
N GLN A 168 -6.68 37.25 40.67
CA GLN A 168 -7.59 37.43 41.80
C GLN A 168 -6.81 37.67 43.10
#